data_AF-A0A8J2JJH2-F1
#
_entry.id   AF-A0A8J2JJH2-F1
#
_cell.length_a   1.000
_cell.length_b   1.000
_cell.length_c   1.000
_cell.angle_alpha   90.00
_cell.angle_beta   90.00
_cell.angle_gamma   90.00
#
_symmetry.space_group_name_H-M   'P 1'
#
loop_
_entity.id
_entity.type
_entity.pdbx_description
1 polymer ?
#
loop_
_entity_poly.entity_id
_entity_poly.type
_entity_poly.pdbx_seq_one_letter_code
_entity_poly.pdbx_strand_id
1 'polypeptide(L)'
;MINRPNKLTIRPMRRLLIFSPHRVTVFAIIGSAAADSNELDSKVDYDHLKKILAQEVKQESLNGTLFNISLLLTKQLDNVLLSNGEDIESWVAPSDISNKFVYYLAGYDEERRPIWVAETGNWFIKDIVQQGHTKDFDLYLQQLAYRIIKSMADISTPEDPVEEVVALLDFNNLAFEQLRHRPTVSYVLDLARDFRPVINKYLGDSVIINANYATEVVLNLIRPVLGSIFERLTIFGNSKQRWSPFIVRKFMPENLPRWYGGNTNFKPLKVYGR
;
A
#
# COMPACT_ATOMS: atom_id res chain seq x y z
N MET A 1 39.63 53.52 -0.04
CA MET A 1 38.17 53.75 -0.08
C MET A 1 37.66 53.52 -1.49
N ILE A 2 37.17 52.32 -1.82
CA ILE A 2 36.22 52.11 -2.93
C ILE A 2 35.28 50.99 -2.49
N ASN A 3 33.99 51.23 -2.68
CA ASN A 3 32.85 50.50 -2.12
C ASN A 3 32.04 49.90 -3.28
N ARG A 4 31.41 48.73 -3.02
CA ARG A 4 30.37 47.99 -3.78
C ARG A 4 30.81 47.03 -4.92
N PRO A 5 29.98 46.04 -5.32
CA PRO A 5 28.93 45.30 -4.59
C PRO A 5 29.03 43.75 -4.71
N ASN A 6 28.35 43.04 -3.80
CA ASN A 6 28.10 41.60 -3.84
C ASN A 6 27.35 41.19 -5.13
N LYS A 7 27.96 40.29 -5.92
CA LYS A 7 27.27 39.52 -6.96
C LYS A 7 26.77 38.20 -6.36
N LEU A 8 25.44 38.09 -6.22
CA LEU A 8 24.78 36.78 -6.10
C LEU A 8 25.02 36.01 -7.39
N THR A 9 25.68 34.86 -7.29
CA THR A 9 25.87 33.94 -8.42
C THR A 9 24.76 32.90 -8.36
N ILE A 10 23.69 33.08 -9.13
CA ILE A 10 22.68 32.04 -9.35
C ILE A 10 23.30 31.01 -10.30
N ARG A 11 23.57 29.80 -9.80
CA ARG A 11 23.92 28.66 -10.65
C ARG A 11 22.65 28.13 -11.34
N PRO A 12 22.72 27.74 -12.63
CA PRO A 12 21.58 27.15 -13.32
C PRO A 12 21.28 25.76 -12.74
N MET A 13 20.04 25.54 -12.31
CA MET A 13 19.53 24.19 -12.05
C MET A 13 19.61 23.37 -13.33
N ARG A 14 20.45 22.32 -13.31
CA ARG A 14 20.35 21.22 -14.26
C ARG A 14 18.99 20.56 -14.06
N ARG A 15 18.14 20.60 -15.08
CA ARG A 15 16.97 19.72 -15.17
C ARG A 15 17.47 18.28 -15.22
N LEU A 16 17.33 17.56 -14.10
CA LEU A 16 17.45 16.11 -14.09
C LEU A 16 16.11 15.56 -14.61
N LEU A 17 16.06 15.24 -15.90
CA LEU A 17 15.00 14.42 -16.47
C LEU A 17 15.15 13.01 -15.91
N ILE A 18 14.41 12.70 -14.84
CA ILE A 18 14.26 11.32 -14.38
C ILE A 18 13.24 10.65 -15.29
N PHE A 19 13.74 9.82 -16.20
CA PHE A 19 12.92 8.91 -16.99
C PHE A 19 12.27 7.87 -16.06
N SER A 20 10.94 7.84 -16.01
CA SER A 20 10.17 6.77 -15.36
C SER A 20 9.94 5.62 -16.35
N PRO A 21 10.15 4.34 -16.00
CA PRO A 21 10.08 3.21 -16.92
C PRO A 21 8.65 2.76 -17.30
N HIS A 22 7.60 3.56 -17.06
CA HIS A 22 6.21 3.15 -17.34
C HIS A 22 5.53 3.89 -18.50
N ARG A 23 6.31 4.59 -19.35
CA ARG A 23 5.83 5.12 -20.64
C ARG A 23 5.97 4.15 -21.83
N VAL A 24 6.44 2.91 -21.61
CA VAL A 24 6.68 1.97 -22.72
C VAL A 24 5.41 1.20 -23.13
N THR A 25 4.40 1.06 -22.27
CA THR A 25 3.22 0.24 -22.62
C THR A 25 2.18 0.98 -23.47
N VAL A 26 2.15 2.32 -23.45
CA VAL A 26 1.25 3.10 -24.34
C VAL A 26 1.87 3.31 -25.73
N PHE A 27 3.21 3.23 -25.87
CA PHE A 27 3.86 3.24 -27.18
C PHE A 27 3.85 1.89 -27.90
N ALA A 28 3.62 0.77 -27.19
CA ALA A 28 3.55 -0.55 -27.81
C ALA A 28 2.22 -0.79 -28.58
N ILE A 29 1.14 -0.10 -28.22
CA ILE A 29 -0.15 -0.20 -28.93
C ILE A 29 -0.18 0.71 -30.17
N ILE A 30 0.58 1.81 -30.16
CA ILE A 30 0.75 2.68 -31.34
C ILE A 30 1.82 2.12 -32.30
N GLY A 31 2.81 1.38 -31.78
CA GLY A 31 3.85 0.73 -32.58
C GLY A 31 3.41 -0.52 -33.36
N SER A 32 2.39 -1.26 -32.88
CA SER A 32 1.85 -2.42 -33.62
C SER A 32 0.78 -2.05 -34.65
N ALA A 33 0.22 -0.83 -34.58
CA ALA A 33 -0.69 -0.30 -35.59
C ALA A 33 0.04 0.45 -36.73
N ALA A 34 1.35 0.69 -36.60
CA ALA A 34 2.17 1.35 -37.61
C ALA A 34 2.99 0.38 -38.50
N ALA A 35 2.83 -0.94 -38.30
CA ALA A 35 3.47 -1.96 -39.13
C ALA A 35 2.63 -2.37 -40.35
N ASP A 36 1.36 -1.98 -40.41
CA ASP A 36 0.45 -2.26 -41.52
C ASP A 36 -0.40 -1.03 -41.85
N SER A 37 0.18 -0.07 -42.58
CA SER A 37 -0.54 0.74 -43.59
C SER A 37 0.40 1.82 -44.12
N ASN A 38 0.91 1.61 -45.34
CA ASN A 38 1.05 2.72 -46.26
C ASN A 38 -0.35 3.36 -46.41
N GLU A 39 -0.42 4.68 -46.41
CA GLU A 39 -1.64 5.50 -46.47
C GLU A 39 -2.42 5.64 -45.16
N LEU A 40 -2.17 6.74 -44.44
CA LEU A 40 -3.24 7.60 -43.92
C LEU A 40 -2.65 8.93 -43.43
N ASP A 41 -2.54 9.82 -44.40
CA ASP A 41 -2.36 11.25 -44.24
C ASP A 41 -3.64 11.83 -43.59
N SER A 42 -3.64 11.99 -42.28
CA SER A 42 -4.55 12.95 -41.63
C SER A 42 -3.98 13.38 -40.28
N LYS A 43 -3.90 14.71 -40.11
CA LYS A 43 -3.44 15.39 -38.90
C LYS A 43 -4.13 14.84 -37.66
N VAL A 44 -3.37 14.09 -36.85
CA VAL A 44 -3.75 13.79 -35.48
C VAL A 44 -3.79 15.11 -34.70
N ASP A 45 -4.99 15.55 -34.32
CA ASP A 45 -5.19 16.73 -33.47
C ASP A 45 -4.73 16.40 -32.05
N TYR A 46 -3.45 16.68 -31.81
CA TYR A 46 -2.78 16.48 -30.53
C TYR A 46 -3.45 17.23 -29.38
N ASP A 47 -4.16 18.33 -29.64
CA ASP A 47 -4.86 19.07 -28.59
C ASP A 47 -6.21 18.43 -28.26
N HIS A 48 -6.85 17.76 -29.21
CA HIS A 48 -8.00 16.88 -28.96
C HIS A 48 -7.59 15.64 -28.14
N LEU A 49 -6.49 14.97 -28.51
CA LEU A 49 -5.97 13.83 -27.75
C LEU A 49 -5.49 14.22 -26.33
N LYS A 50 -4.86 15.39 -26.17
CA LYS A 50 -4.54 15.93 -24.83
C LYS A 50 -5.79 16.22 -24.01
N LYS A 51 -6.89 16.66 -24.63
CA LYS A 51 -8.17 16.88 -23.94
C LYS A 51 -8.85 15.57 -23.55
N ILE A 52 -8.80 14.54 -24.40
CA ILE A 52 -9.27 13.19 -24.07
C ILE A 52 -8.43 12.60 -22.94
N LEU A 53 -7.09 12.66 -23.03
CA LEU A 53 -6.20 12.21 -21.96
C LEU A 53 -6.38 13.01 -20.67
N ALA A 54 -6.62 14.32 -20.74
CA ALA A 54 -6.94 15.13 -19.57
C ALA A 54 -8.33 14.81 -19.00
N GLN A 55 -9.29 14.37 -19.82
CA GLN A 55 -10.60 13.89 -19.39
C GLN A 55 -10.54 12.48 -18.80
N GLU A 56 -9.72 11.59 -19.34
CA GLU A 56 -9.45 10.25 -18.83
C GLU A 56 -8.66 10.30 -17.53
N VAL A 57 -7.66 11.18 -17.40
CA VAL A 57 -6.98 11.45 -16.13
C VAL A 57 -7.94 12.09 -15.11
N LYS A 58 -8.92 12.88 -15.56
CA LYS A 58 -10.01 13.38 -14.69
C LYS A 58 -11.02 12.31 -14.30
N GLN A 59 -11.21 11.28 -15.13
CA GLN A 59 -12.07 10.12 -14.86
C GLN A 59 -11.35 9.04 -14.02
N GLU A 60 -10.04 8.90 -14.15
CA GLU A 60 -9.22 8.07 -13.26
C GLU A 60 -8.99 8.76 -11.92
N SER A 61 -8.96 10.10 -11.87
CA SER A 61 -9.01 10.86 -10.61
C SER A 61 -10.39 10.86 -9.94
N LEU A 62 -11.42 10.30 -10.57
CA LEU A 62 -12.74 10.07 -9.97
C LEU A 62 -12.78 8.77 -9.15
N ASN A 63 -11.76 7.90 -9.27
CA ASN A 63 -11.49 6.83 -8.31
C ASN A 63 -10.60 7.39 -7.19
N GLY A 64 -11.23 8.06 -6.21
CA GLY A 64 -10.55 8.81 -5.14
C GLY A 64 -9.43 8.06 -4.40
N THR A 65 -9.43 6.73 -4.43
CA THR A 65 -8.41 5.83 -3.87
C THR A 65 -7.01 6.03 -4.48
N LEU A 66 -6.90 6.19 -5.80
CA LEU A 66 -5.61 6.35 -6.48
C LEU A 66 -4.96 7.72 -6.24
N PHE A 67 -5.76 8.78 -6.14
CA PHE A 67 -5.29 10.14 -5.89
C PHE A 67 -4.61 10.25 -4.52
N ASN A 68 -5.21 9.67 -3.47
CA ASN A 68 -4.69 9.74 -2.10
C ASN A 68 -3.46 8.85 -1.89
N ILE A 69 -3.40 7.68 -2.55
CA ILE A 69 -2.21 6.83 -2.52
C ILE A 69 -1.01 7.54 -3.15
N SER A 70 -1.21 8.31 -4.22
CA SER A 70 -0.13 9.12 -4.82
C SER A 70 0.41 10.18 -3.85
N LEU A 71 -0.46 10.77 -3.01
CA LEU A 71 -0.10 11.75 -1.99
C LEU A 71 0.68 11.10 -0.82
N LEU A 72 0.27 9.91 -0.40
CA LEU A 72 1.03 9.10 0.57
C LEU A 72 2.44 8.73 0.04
N LEU A 73 2.58 8.57 -1.28
CA LEU A 73 3.86 8.23 -1.91
C LEU A 73 4.80 9.44 -2.07
N THR A 74 4.33 10.68 -1.97
CA THR A 74 5.15 11.90 -2.18
C THR A 74 5.74 12.50 -0.90
N LYS A 75 5.63 11.80 0.25
CA LYS A 75 6.20 12.18 1.58
C LYS A 75 5.60 13.45 2.21
N GLN A 76 4.57 14.08 1.64
CA GLN A 76 3.83 15.15 2.31
C GLN A 76 2.76 14.54 3.23
N LEU A 77 3.19 13.98 4.36
CA LEU A 77 2.29 13.52 5.42
C LEU A 77 1.43 14.65 6.00
N ASP A 78 1.83 15.90 5.78
CA ASP A 78 1.10 17.08 6.19
C ASP A 78 -0.12 17.29 5.30
N ASN A 79 -1.32 17.23 5.90
CA ASN A 79 -2.61 17.53 5.27
C ASN A 79 -2.98 16.57 4.13
N VAL A 80 -2.95 15.25 4.39
CA VAL A 80 -3.59 14.29 3.49
C VAL A 80 -5.11 14.45 3.62
N LEU A 81 -5.67 15.29 2.77
CA LEU A 81 -7.09 15.60 2.76
C LEU A 81 -7.86 14.61 1.90
N LEU A 82 -8.97 14.13 2.44
CA LEU A 82 -10.00 13.42 1.72
C LEU A 82 -10.68 14.33 0.69
N SER A 83 -11.45 13.74 -0.22
CA SER A 83 -12.18 14.50 -1.25
C SER A 83 -13.20 15.50 -0.69
N ASN A 84 -13.63 15.32 0.57
CA ASN A 84 -14.49 16.24 1.31
C ASN A 84 -13.71 17.30 2.10
N GLY A 85 -12.38 17.31 2.03
CA GLY A 85 -11.51 18.23 2.76
C GLY A 85 -11.21 17.83 4.21
N GLU A 86 -11.68 16.68 4.68
CA GLU A 86 -11.33 16.14 6.00
C GLU A 86 -9.91 15.55 6.00
N ASP A 87 -9.20 15.66 7.12
CA ASP A 87 -7.89 15.03 7.28
C ASP A 87 -8.04 13.51 7.53
N ILE A 88 -7.36 12.70 6.72
CA ILE A 88 -7.34 11.22 6.83
C ILE A 88 -6.97 10.75 8.23
N GLU A 89 -6.12 11.49 8.96
CA GLU A 89 -5.75 11.10 10.31
C GLU A 89 -6.93 11.21 11.28
N SER A 90 -7.74 12.25 11.12
CA SER A 90 -8.90 12.55 11.97
C SER A 90 -10.18 11.81 11.56
N TRP A 91 -10.22 11.25 10.35
CA TRP A 91 -11.37 10.49 9.86
C TRP A 91 -11.69 9.31 10.78
N VAL A 92 -12.97 9.15 11.16
CA VAL A 92 -13.41 8.09 12.05
C VAL A 92 -14.10 7.00 11.23
N ALA A 93 -13.47 5.82 11.22
CA ALA A 93 -14.02 4.67 10.52
C ALA A 93 -15.34 4.20 11.15
N PRO A 94 -16.35 3.83 10.34
CA PRO A 94 -17.55 3.17 10.82
C PRO A 94 -17.23 1.94 11.69
N SER A 95 -18.00 1.73 12.76
CA SER A 95 -17.71 0.68 13.75
C SER A 95 -17.84 -0.75 13.20
N ASP A 96 -18.68 -0.94 12.20
CA ASP A 96 -18.83 -2.19 11.45
C ASP A 96 -17.60 -2.54 10.61
N ILE A 97 -16.78 -1.56 10.26
CA ILE A 97 -15.46 -1.74 9.63
C ILE A 97 -14.39 -1.85 10.72
N SER A 98 -14.26 -0.84 11.57
CA SER A 98 -13.14 -0.76 12.51
C SER A 98 -13.09 -1.98 13.44
N ASN A 99 -14.22 -2.49 13.93
CA ASN A 99 -14.25 -3.65 14.80
C ASN A 99 -13.94 -4.98 14.11
N LYS A 100 -14.08 -5.05 12.77
CA LYS A 100 -13.85 -6.28 11.99
C LYS A 100 -12.45 -6.36 11.40
N PHE A 101 -11.83 -5.22 11.11
CA PHE A 101 -10.55 -5.15 10.38
C PHE A 101 -9.39 -4.75 11.29
N VAL A 102 -9.27 -5.43 12.44
CA VAL A 102 -8.32 -5.07 13.49
C VAL A 102 -6.86 -5.21 13.03
N TYR A 103 -6.05 -4.20 13.35
CA TYR A 103 -4.61 -4.23 13.22
C TYR A 103 -3.93 -3.43 14.34
N TYR A 104 -2.63 -3.63 14.52
CA TYR A 104 -1.87 -2.87 15.50
C TYR A 104 -0.40 -2.73 15.10
N LEU A 105 0.24 -1.71 15.67
CA LEU A 105 1.69 -1.54 15.64
C LEU A 105 2.25 -2.15 16.92
N ALA A 106 3.06 -3.18 16.79
CA ALA A 106 3.48 -4.00 17.93
C ALA A 106 4.74 -3.46 18.62
N GLY A 107 5.71 -3.02 17.83
CA GLY A 107 7.01 -2.54 18.28
C GLY A 107 7.90 -2.27 17.06
N TYR A 108 9.21 -2.48 17.22
CA TYR A 108 10.20 -2.35 16.15
C TYR A 108 11.01 -3.63 16.03
N ASP A 109 11.46 -3.99 14.83
CA ASP A 109 12.41 -5.08 14.65
C ASP A 109 13.85 -4.64 14.98
N GLU A 110 14.82 -5.54 14.78
CA GLU A 110 16.25 -5.28 14.99
C GLU A 110 16.78 -4.11 14.15
N GLU A 111 16.14 -3.80 13.02
CA GLU A 111 16.50 -2.72 12.10
C GLU A 111 15.68 -1.45 12.34
N ARG A 112 15.00 -1.35 13.49
CA ARG A 112 14.10 -0.24 13.87
C ARG A 112 12.87 -0.08 12.98
N ARG A 113 12.56 -1.03 12.10
CA ARG A 113 11.36 -0.96 11.25
C ARG A 113 10.13 -1.21 12.10
N PRO A 114 9.06 -0.41 11.98
CA PRO A 114 7.83 -0.68 12.70
C PRO A 114 7.26 -2.05 12.33
N ILE A 115 6.74 -2.77 13.33
CA ILE A 115 6.10 -4.06 13.15
C ILE A 115 4.60 -3.87 13.03
N TRP A 116 4.08 -4.01 11.82
CA TRP A 116 2.65 -4.03 11.54
C TRP A 116 2.11 -5.44 11.68
N VAL A 117 1.07 -5.61 12.49
CA VAL A 117 0.38 -6.89 12.64
C VAL A 117 -1.08 -6.74 12.24
N ALA A 118 -1.56 -7.65 11.39
CA ALA A 118 -2.96 -7.77 11.02
C ALA A 118 -3.47 -9.20 11.15
N GLU A 119 -4.67 -9.35 11.68
CA GLU A 119 -5.41 -10.63 11.72
C GLU A 119 -6.20 -10.82 10.42
N THR A 120 -5.47 -10.86 9.30
CA THR A 120 -6.03 -10.84 7.94
C THR A 120 -7.04 -11.95 7.67
N GLY A 121 -6.93 -13.12 8.29
CA GLY A 121 -7.91 -14.18 8.09
C GLY A 121 -9.29 -13.88 8.71
N ASN A 122 -9.39 -12.89 9.60
CA ASN A 122 -10.65 -12.38 10.15
C ASN A 122 -11.22 -11.20 9.34
N TRP A 123 -10.56 -10.78 8.25
CA TRP A 123 -11.01 -9.66 7.42
C TRP A 123 -12.06 -10.14 6.41
N PHE A 124 -13.34 -10.10 6.78
CA PHE A 124 -14.46 -10.54 5.94
C PHE A 124 -14.83 -9.50 4.87
N ILE A 125 -13.98 -9.35 3.84
CA ILE A 125 -14.16 -8.38 2.75
C ILE A 125 -15.47 -8.62 1.97
N LYS A 126 -15.95 -9.87 1.94
CA LYS A 126 -17.24 -10.21 1.35
C LYS A 126 -18.39 -9.39 1.94
N ASP A 127 -18.42 -9.23 3.25
CA ASP A 127 -19.48 -8.50 3.94
C ASP A 127 -19.49 -7.02 3.55
N ILE A 128 -18.29 -6.41 3.46
CA ILE A 128 -18.11 -5.01 3.03
C ILE A 128 -18.67 -4.79 1.63
N VAL A 129 -18.33 -5.69 0.70
CA VAL A 129 -18.81 -5.61 -0.69
C VAL A 129 -20.31 -5.79 -0.77
N GLN A 130 -20.87 -6.76 -0.03
CA GLN A 130 -22.31 -7.03 -0.04
C GLN A 130 -23.13 -5.92 0.60
N GLN A 131 -22.58 -5.22 1.59
CA GLN A 131 -23.22 -4.08 2.26
C GLN A 131 -23.03 -2.76 1.50
N GLY A 132 -22.18 -2.74 0.46
CA GLY A 132 -21.90 -1.53 -0.31
C GLY A 132 -20.97 -0.55 0.40
N HIS A 133 -20.22 -1.00 1.41
CA HIS A 133 -19.34 -0.17 2.25
C HIS A 133 -17.90 -0.09 1.68
N THR A 134 -17.68 -0.39 0.40
CA THR A 134 -16.34 -0.43 -0.20
C THR A 134 -15.62 0.91 -0.14
N LYS A 135 -16.35 2.03 -0.26
CA LYS A 135 -15.76 3.37 -0.17
C LYS A 135 -15.18 3.66 1.22
N ASP A 136 -15.94 3.35 2.27
CA ASP A 136 -15.48 3.55 3.65
C ASP A 136 -14.31 2.59 3.97
N PHE A 137 -14.32 1.39 3.38
CA PHE A 137 -13.21 0.46 3.53
C PHE A 137 -11.95 0.92 2.79
N ASP A 138 -12.08 1.53 1.60
CA ASP A 138 -10.95 2.14 0.90
C ASP A 138 -10.32 3.26 1.73
N LEU A 139 -11.15 4.12 2.36
CA LEU A 139 -10.69 5.17 3.28
C LEU A 139 -10.01 4.58 4.51
N TYR A 140 -10.55 3.49 5.05
CA TYR A 140 -9.94 2.77 6.17
C TYR A 140 -8.55 2.23 5.84
N LEU A 141 -8.38 1.63 4.65
CA LEU A 141 -7.07 1.13 4.20
C LEU A 141 -6.09 2.27 3.88
N GLN A 142 -6.57 3.40 3.36
CA GLN A 142 -5.75 4.60 3.16
C GLN A 142 -5.26 5.17 4.50
N GLN A 143 -6.14 5.23 5.50
CA GLN A 143 -5.78 5.64 6.86
C GLN A 143 -4.79 4.68 7.50
N LEU A 144 -4.94 3.37 7.27
CA LEU A 144 -3.95 2.36 7.69
C LEU A 144 -2.59 2.66 7.06
N ALA A 145 -2.52 2.85 5.74
CA ALA A 145 -1.27 3.17 5.05
C ALA A 145 -0.64 4.47 5.57
N TYR A 146 -1.46 5.51 5.78
CA TYR A 146 -1.03 6.78 6.39
C TYR A 146 -0.38 6.54 7.76
N ARG A 147 -1.04 5.79 8.65
CA ARG A 147 -0.54 5.51 10.01
C ARG A 147 0.75 4.72 10.00
N ILE A 148 0.91 3.78 9.08
CA ILE A 148 2.18 3.05 8.89
C ILE A 148 3.28 4.02 8.47
N ILE A 149 3.05 4.85 7.44
CA ILE A 149 4.06 5.80 6.95
C ILE A 149 4.42 6.83 8.01
N LYS A 150 3.43 7.33 8.75
CA LYS A 150 3.65 8.22 9.89
C LYS A 150 4.50 7.56 10.98
N SER A 151 4.25 6.29 11.30
CA SER A 151 5.04 5.58 12.32
C SER A 151 6.52 5.42 11.95
N MET A 152 6.84 5.33 10.65
CA MET A 152 8.22 5.34 10.17
C MET A 152 8.82 6.76 10.24
N ALA A 153 8.05 7.78 9.88
CA ALA A 153 8.49 9.17 9.97
C ALA A 153 8.76 9.60 11.41
N ASP A 154 7.90 9.20 12.36
CA ASP A 154 8.00 9.54 13.79
C ASP A 154 9.33 9.08 14.43
N ILE A 155 9.95 8.03 13.89
CA ILE A 155 11.21 7.46 14.40
C ILE A 155 12.43 7.76 13.51
N SER A 156 12.20 8.29 12.31
CA SER A 156 13.27 8.57 11.36
C SER A 156 14.06 9.80 11.78
N THR A 157 15.38 9.78 11.56
CA THR A 157 16.22 10.98 11.64
C THR A 157 16.87 11.25 10.28
N PRO A 158 17.38 12.47 10.02
CA PRO A 158 18.11 12.76 8.78
C PRO A 158 19.32 11.85 8.56
N GLU A 159 19.95 11.39 9.63
CA GLU A 159 21.14 10.52 9.61
C GLU A 159 20.81 9.03 9.54
N ASP A 160 19.60 8.64 9.98
CA ASP A 160 19.14 7.24 10.04
C ASP A 160 17.64 7.17 9.64
N PRO A 161 17.34 7.23 8.33
CA PRO A 161 15.97 7.21 7.84
C PRO A 161 15.37 5.81 7.92
N VAL A 162 14.17 5.70 8.48
CA VAL A 162 13.38 4.46 8.43
C VAL A 162 12.35 4.59 7.31
N GLU A 163 12.52 3.79 6.26
CA GLU A 163 11.69 3.89 5.05
C GLU A 163 10.81 2.66 4.82
N GLU A 164 10.96 1.61 5.64
CA GLU A 164 10.24 0.35 5.49
C GLU A 164 9.54 -0.10 6.79
N VAL A 165 8.40 -0.77 6.60
CA VAL A 165 7.65 -1.50 7.62
C VAL A 165 7.87 -3.00 7.42
N VAL A 166 7.85 -3.76 8.52
CA VAL A 166 7.76 -5.23 8.46
C VAL A 166 6.36 -5.68 8.87
N ALA A 167 5.84 -6.68 8.15
CA ALA A 167 4.46 -7.14 8.35
C ALA A 167 4.42 -8.55 8.93
N LEU A 168 3.53 -8.75 9.90
CA LEU A 168 3.09 -10.07 10.36
C LEU A 168 1.59 -10.21 10.07
N LEU A 169 1.26 -11.07 9.11
CA LEU A 169 -0.10 -11.30 8.66
C LEU A 169 -0.56 -12.67 9.11
N ASP A 170 -1.54 -12.69 10.01
CA ASP A 170 -2.17 -13.94 10.46
C ASP A 170 -3.38 -14.26 9.59
N PHE A 171 -3.26 -15.33 8.81
CA PHE A 171 -4.31 -15.81 7.92
C PHE A 171 -5.22 -16.86 8.58
N ASN A 172 -5.11 -17.06 9.89
CA ASN A 172 -6.02 -17.92 10.63
C ASN A 172 -7.48 -17.49 10.40
N ASN A 173 -8.38 -18.47 10.24
CA ASN A 173 -9.80 -18.31 9.91
C ASN A 173 -10.12 -17.84 8.47
N LEU A 174 -9.15 -17.64 7.58
CA LEU A 174 -9.48 -17.38 6.18
C LEU A 174 -10.23 -18.58 5.58
N ALA A 175 -11.44 -18.35 5.10
CA ALA A 175 -12.32 -19.39 4.56
C ALA A 175 -12.57 -19.23 3.07
N PHE A 176 -12.72 -20.36 2.36
CA PHE A 176 -13.07 -20.39 0.93
C PHE A 176 -14.34 -19.63 0.59
N GLU A 177 -15.27 -19.51 1.54
CA GLU A 177 -16.52 -18.80 1.33
C GLU A 177 -16.31 -17.36 0.86
N GLN A 178 -15.26 -16.69 1.35
CA GLN A 178 -14.94 -15.32 0.95
C GLN A 178 -14.59 -15.22 -0.55
N LEU A 179 -14.10 -16.32 -1.16
CA LEU A 179 -13.65 -16.38 -2.54
C LEU A 179 -14.75 -16.79 -3.52
N ARG A 180 -15.91 -17.24 -3.03
CA ARG A 180 -17.03 -17.66 -3.90
C ARG A 180 -17.80 -16.48 -4.46
N HIS A 181 -17.69 -15.30 -3.84
CA HIS A 181 -18.38 -14.10 -4.26
C HIS A 181 -17.55 -13.33 -5.29
N ARG A 182 -17.92 -13.42 -6.58
CA ARG A 182 -17.16 -12.80 -7.69
C ARG A 182 -16.88 -11.30 -7.51
N PRO A 183 -17.86 -10.46 -7.06
CA PRO A 183 -17.58 -9.05 -6.81
C PRO A 183 -16.49 -8.84 -5.74
N THR A 184 -16.42 -9.71 -4.73
CA THR A 184 -15.36 -9.66 -3.72
C THR A 184 -14.00 -9.99 -4.31
N VAL A 185 -13.93 -11.01 -5.17
CA VAL A 185 -12.70 -11.37 -5.88
C VAL A 185 -12.19 -10.21 -6.74
N SER A 186 -13.07 -9.57 -7.52
CA SER A 186 -12.73 -8.38 -8.31
C SER A 186 -12.23 -7.24 -7.42
N TYR A 187 -12.96 -6.93 -6.35
CA TYR A 187 -12.58 -5.87 -5.42
C TYR A 187 -11.23 -6.12 -4.74
N VAL A 188 -10.93 -7.35 -4.33
CA VAL A 188 -9.61 -7.71 -3.78
C VAL A 188 -8.48 -7.52 -4.79
N LEU A 189 -8.71 -7.83 -6.06
CA LEU A 189 -7.73 -7.58 -7.13
C LEU A 189 -7.50 -6.09 -7.35
N ASP A 190 -8.55 -5.28 -7.29
CA ASP A 190 -8.46 -3.83 -7.43
C ASP A 190 -7.71 -3.22 -6.22
N LEU A 191 -8.03 -3.64 -4.99
CA LEU A 191 -7.27 -3.27 -3.80
C LEU A 191 -5.79 -3.63 -3.92
N ALA A 192 -5.48 -4.85 -4.39
CA ALA A 192 -4.10 -5.28 -4.59
C ALA A 192 -3.38 -4.40 -5.62
N ARG A 193 -4.07 -3.95 -6.68
CA ARG A 193 -3.52 -3.08 -7.73
C ARG A 193 -3.28 -1.67 -7.19
N ASP A 194 -4.24 -1.13 -6.47
CA ASP A 194 -4.21 0.24 -5.96
C ASP A 194 -3.15 0.40 -4.87
N PHE A 195 -3.03 -0.57 -3.97
CA PHE A 195 -2.02 -0.54 -2.90
C PHE A 195 -0.63 -1.01 -3.34
N ARG A 196 -0.49 -1.63 -4.51
CA ARG A 196 0.81 -2.11 -5.02
C ARG A 196 1.93 -1.07 -4.93
N PRO A 197 1.75 0.21 -5.31
CA PRO A 197 2.81 1.20 -5.20
C PRO A 197 3.23 1.48 -3.75
N VAL A 198 2.28 1.53 -2.82
CA VAL A 198 2.53 1.69 -1.37
C VAL A 198 3.33 0.51 -0.86
N ILE A 199 2.88 -0.71 -1.18
CA ILE A 199 3.54 -1.95 -0.78
C ILE A 199 4.96 -2.01 -1.36
N ASN A 200 5.13 -1.75 -2.65
CA ASN A 200 6.44 -1.76 -3.30
C ASN A 200 7.44 -0.83 -2.63
N LYS A 201 6.97 0.36 -2.22
CA LYS A 201 7.81 1.41 -1.67
C LYS A 201 8.13 1.22 -0.19
N TYR A 202 7.14 0.81 0.61
CA TYR A 202 7.23 0.88 2.06
C TYR A 202 7.23 -0.49 2.75
N LEU A 203 6.88 -1.58 2.07
CA LEU A 203 6.96 -2.92 2.68
C LEU A 203 8.37 -3.49 2.50
N GLY A 204 9.05 -3.73 3.62
CA GLY A 204 10.27 -4.55 3.67
C GLY A 204 9.90 -6.03 3.63
N ASP A 205 10.19 -6.75 4.71
CA ASP A 205 9.83 -8.17 4.86
C ASP A 205 8.39 -8.35 5.36
N SER A 206 7.71 -9.37 4.83
CA SER A 206 6.39 -9.78 5.33
C SER A 206 6.36 -11.26 5.65
N VAL A 207 5.77 -11.60 6.79
CA VAL A 207 5.61 -12.97 7.26
C VAL A 207 4.14 -13.30 7.34
N ILE A 208 3.72 -14.29 6.55
CA ILE A 208 2.38 -14.87 6.59
C ILE A 208 2.43 -16.13 7.45
N ILE A 209 1.55 -16.22 8.45
CA ILE A 209 1.40 -17.41 9.30
C ILE A 209 -0.02 -17.94 9.24
N ASN A 210 -0.18 -19.20 9.66
CA ASN A 210 -1.46 -19.90 9.60
C ASN A 210 -2.06 -19.89 8.18
N ALA A 211 -1.19 -19.98 7.17
CA ALA A 211 -1.63 -20.15 5.80
C ALA A 211 -2.31 -21.51 5.62
N ASN A 212 -3.53 -21.48 5.10
CA ASN A 212 -4.28 -22.68 4.75
C ASN A 212 -4.49 -22.73 3.23
N TYR A 213 -5.27 -23.72 2.74
CA TYR A 213 -5.52 -23.87 1.31
C TYR A 213 -6.25 -22.65 0.70
N ALA A 214 -7.10 -21.95 1.48
CA ALA A 214 -7.74 -20.72 1.01
C ALA A 214 -6.73 -19.58 0.85
N THR A 215 -5.75 -19.48 1.75
CA THR A 215 -4.62 -18.54 1.63
C THR A 215 -3.87 -18.75 0.33
N GLU A 216 -3.56 -19.99 -0.03
CA GLU A 216 -2.86 -20.31 -1.27
C GLU A 216 -3.63 -19.83 -2.51
N VAL A 217 -4.95 -20.04 -2.52
CA VAL A 217 -5.81 -19.57 -3.62
C VAL A 217 -5.82 -18.05 -3.72
N VAL A 218 -5.95 -17.33 -2.60
CA VAL A 218 -5.87 -15.85 -2.58
C VAL A 218 -4.51 -15.37 -3.08
N LEU A 219 -3.43 -15.96 -2.58
CA LEU A 219 -2.08 -15.57 -2.96
C LEU A 219 -1.83 -15.81 -4.46
N ASN A 220 -2.27 -16.94 -5.01
CA ASN A 220 -2.15 -17.21 -6.44
C ASN A 220 -3.00 -16.25 -7.29
N LEU A 221 -4.17 -15.83 -6.78
CA LEU A 221 -5.02 -14.84 -7.43
C LEU A 221 -4.35 -13.45 -7.51
N ILE A 222 -3.74 -12.97 -6.43
CA ILE A 222 -3.13 -11.63 -6.39
C ILE A 222 -1.68 -11.59 -6.90
N ARG A 223 -1.03 -12.75 -7.07
CA ARG A 223 0.35 -12.89 -7.56
C ARG A 223 0.65 -12.12 -8.85
N PRO A 224 -0.18 -12.19 -9.91
CA PRO A 224 0.07 -11.44 -11.14
C PRO A 224 0.10 -9.92 -10.94
N VAL A 225 -0.64 -9.43 -9.94
CA VAL A 225 -0.73 -7.98 -9.63
C VAL A 225 0.48 -7.55 -8.81
N LEU A 226 0.84 -8.31 -7.78
CA LEU A 226 1.90 -7.92 -6.84
C LEU A 226 3.31 -8.13 -7.43
N GLY A 227 3.52 -9.09 -8.33
CA GLY A 227 4.80 -9.31 -9.00
C GLY A 227 5.93 -9.62 -8.02
N SER A 228 7.03 -8.87 -8.09
CA SER A 228 8.24 -9.07 -7.25
C SER A 228 8.02 -8.87 -5.75
N ILE A 229 6.90 -8.25 -5.33
CA ILE A 229 6.52 -8.17 -3.89
C ILE A 229 6.43 -9.58 -3.29
N PHE A 230 6.03 -10.59 -4.08
CA PHE A 230 5.92 -11.98 -3.61
C PHE A 230 7.24 -12.56 -3.12
N GLU A 231 8.38 -12.06 -3.60
CA GLU A 231 9.71 -12.51 -3.19
C GLU A 231 10.05 -12.07 -1.76
N ARG A 232 9.36 -11.04 -1.23
CA ARG A 232 9.50 -10.53 0.15
C ARG A 232 8.59 -11.25 1.14
N LEU A 233 7.79 -12.21 0.69
CA LEU A 233 6.84 -12.95 1.52
C LEU A 233 7.47 -14.24 2.04
N THR A 234 7.56 -14.37 3.36
CA THR A 234 7.83 -15.65 4.02
C THR A 234 6.51 -16.27 4.46
N ILE A 235 6.14 -17.42 3.90
CA ILE A 235 4.84 -18.04 4.14
C ILE A 235 5.00 -19.31 4.98
N PHE A 236 4.30 -19.36 6.11
CA PHE A 236 4.18 -20.54 6.95
C PHE A 236 2.74 -21.03 7.01
N GLY A 237 2.57 -22.36 6.97
CA GLY A 237 1.28 -22.99 7.23
C GLY A 237 0.88 -22.94 8.72
N ASN A 238 -0.11 -23.73 9.10
CA ASN A 238 -0.73 -23.74 10.44
C ASN A 238 0.15 -24.30 11.59
N SER A 239 1.37 -24.74 11.30
CA SER A 239 2.22 -25.39 12.29
C SER A 239 2.94 -24.35 13.17
N LYS A 240 2.38 -24.05 14.35
CA LYS A 240 2.97 -23.13 15.34
C LYS A 240 4.43 -23.45 15.69
N GLN A 241 4.78 -24.73 15.77
CA GLN A 241 6.15 -25.18 16.04
C GLN A 241 7.15 -24.75 14.96
N ARG A 242 6.68 -24.48 13.72
CA ARG A 242 7.53 -24.04 12.61
C ARG A 242 7.63 -22.52 12.54
N TRP A 243 6.49 -21.82 12.60
CA TRP A 243 6.47 -20.37 12.44
C TRP A 243 6.89 -19.62 13.71
N SER A 244 6.53 -20.10 14.90
CA SER A 244 6.77 -19.36 16.14
C SER A 244 8.25 -19.10 16.43
N PRO A 245 9.18 -20.07 16.28
CA PRO A 245 10.61 -19.80 16.47
C PRO A 245 11.17 -18.77 15.47
N PHE A 246 10.64 -18.72 14.26
CA PHE A 246 11.02 -17.74 13.25
C PHE A 246 10.54 -16.34 13.64
N ILE A 247 9.26 -16.23 13.99
CA ILE A 247 8.59 -14.99 14.38
C ILE A 247 9.26 -14.35 15.61
N VAL A 248 9.51 -15.16 16.66
CA VAL A 248 10.15 -14.68 17.89
C VAL A 248 11.57 -14.17 17.63
N ARG A 249 12.32 -14.84 16.75
CA ARG A 249 13.66 -14.39 16.36
C ARG A 249 13.60 -13.10 15.54
N LYS A 250 12.65 -12.96 14.61
CA LYS A 250 12.59 -11.80 13.71
C LYS A 250 12.09 -10.52 14.41
N PHE A 251 11.12 -10.65 15.31
CA PHE A 251 10.41 -9.49 15.88
C PHE A 251 10.72 -9.21 17.34
N MET A 252 11.51 -10.07 17.99
CA MET A 252 11.75 -10.10 19.43
C MET A 252 10.48 -10.44 20.26
N PRO A 253 10.58 -11.28 21.30
CA PRO A 253 9.42 -11.69 22.08
C PRO A 253 8.68 -10.55 22.81
N GLU A 254 9.37 -9.48 23.18
CA GLU A 254 8.83 -8.30 23.88
C GLU A 254 7.88 -7.47 23.00
N ASN A 255 8.09 -7.46 21.69
CA ASN A 255 7.26 -6.72 20.73
C ASN A 255 6.11 -7.56 20.19
N LEU A 256 5.88 -8.76 20.73
CA LEU A 256 4.83 -9.64 20.27
C LEU A 256 3.93 -10.09 21.42
N PRO A 257 2.63 -10.27 21.17
CA PRO A 257 1.75 -10.92 22.11
C PRO A 257 2.11 -12.39 22.32
N ARG A 258 1.75 -12.92 23.49
CA ARG A 258 1.94 -14.32 23.89
C ARG A 258 1.50 -15.33 22.83
N TRP A 259 0.41 -15.05 22.12
CA TRP A 259 -0.16 -16.00 21.18
C TRP A 259 0.72 -16.22 19.94
N TYR A 260 1.57 -15.26 19.57
CA TYR A 260 2.64 -15.41 18.56
C TYR A 260 3.96 -15.97 19.12
N GLY A 261 4.02 -16.26 20.42
CA GLY A 261 5.24 -16.71 21.11
C GLY A 261 5.99 -15.59 21.84
N GLY A 262 5.41 -14.39 21.94
CA GLY A 262 5.97 -13.28 22.72
C GLY A 262 5.57 -13.29 24.19
N ASN A 263 5.50 -12.09 24.79
CA ASN A 263 5.32 -11.90 26.23
C ASN A 263 3.83 -11.77 26.65
N THR A 264 3.49 -12.18 27.88
CA THR A 264 2.18 -11.93 28.52
C THR A 264 1.91 -10.45 28.78
N ASN A 265 2.97 -9.65 28.97
CA ASN A 265 2.86 -8.22 29.26
C ASN A 265 2.92 -7.34 28.01
N PHE A 266 2.78 -7.94 26.82
CA PHE A 266 2.77 -7.21 25.56
C PHE A 266 1.71 -6.11 25.56
N LYS A 267 2.14 -4.89 25.25
CA LYS A 267 1.27 -3.76 24.98
C LYS A 267 1.62 -3.24 23.59
N PRO A 268 0.68 -3.27 22.64
CA PRO A 268 0.93 -2.68 21.33
C PRO A 268 1.17 -1.18 21.47
N LEU A 269 2.03 -0.62 20.61
CA LEU A 269 2.26 0.82 20.54
C LEU A 269 0.95 1.56 20.24
N LYS A 270 0.17 1.05 19.29
CA LYS A 270 -1.15 1.57 18.91
C LYS A 270 -2.04 0.42 18.43
N VAL A 271 -3.30 0.40 18.87
CA VAL A 271 -4.34 -0.52 18.39
C VAL A 271 -5.33 0.27 17.55
N TYR A 272 -5.71 -0.29 16.41
CA TYR A 272 -6.71 0.30 15.54
C TYR A 272 -7.81 -0.73 15.28
N GLY A 273 -9.06 -0.32 15.54
CA GLY A 273 -10.23 -1.16 15.31
C GLY A 273 -10.81 -1.87 16.52
N ARG A 274 -11.39 -1.14 17.48
CA ARG A 274 -12.14 -1.69 18.62
C ARG A 274 -13.21 -0.71 19.09
#